data_AF-A0A7V3DE99-F1
#
_entry.id   AF-A0A7V3DE99-F1
#
_cell.length_a   1.000
_cell.length_b   1.000
_cell.length_c   1.000
_cell.angle_alpha   90.00
_cell.angle_beta   90.00
_cell.angle_gamma   90.00
#
_symmetry.space_group_name_H-M   'P 1'
#
loop_
_entity.id
_entity.type
_entity.pdbx_description
1 polymer ?
#
loop_
_entity_poly.entity_id
_entity_poly.type
_entity_poly.pdbx_seq_one_letter_code
_entity_poly.pdbx_strand_id
1 'polypeptide(L)'
;MTRAEWTDLETLIPISYGSTEIVETGKWGYQKPEDVTLTAPCQEACPAGNPIARFLYQATQKRYEDALLSLLRENPFPGTCGRVCFHPCERDCNRSHFDEPVSVNALERYVFDVTSRLSPRLDPIDHPNPQPVAVVGGGPCGLSAAYFLTLLGHRVTLFEATKDLGGMMRWGIPDYRLPKGVLRKEIKRILALGIEVQRGVRVGKEISFRELENFKAVFLSPGAGLSRSLSLGEEGIHGIWKGLDFLRQIHSGEKVRLGKEIVVLGGGNTALDAARTARR
;
A
#
# COMPACT_ATOMS: atom_id res chain seq x y z
N MET A 1 30.58 -62.88 40.59
CA MET A 1 29.43 -62.47 39.77
C MET A 1 28.20 -62.37 40.68
N THR A 2 28.08 -61.25 41.37
CA THR A 2 26.84 -60.86 42.07
C THR A 2 25.92 -60.23 41.05
N ARG A 3 24.80 -60.90 40.75
CA ARG A 3 23.78 -60.39 39.84
C ARG A 3 23.13 -59.20 40.55
N ALA A 4 23.38 -58.01 40.03
CA ALA A 4 22.86 -56.79 40.60
C ALA A 4 21.33 -56.77 40.46
N GLU A 5 20.63 -56.63 41.59
CA GLU A 5 19.20 -56.34 41.69
C GLU A 5 18.96 -54.91 41.20
N TRP A 6 19.07 -54.71 39.89
CA TRP A 6 18.60 -53.47 39.27
C TRP A 6 17.12 -53.59 39.01
N THR A 7 16.38 -52.88 39.87
CA THR A 7 15.27 -52.00 39.50
C THR A 7 14.16 -52.64 38.69
N ASP A 8 13.09 -52.97 39.41
CA ASP A 8 11.77 -52.94 38.82
C ASP A 8 11.50 -51.52 38.30
N LEU A 9 11.65 -51.33 36.98
CA LEU A 9 11.49 -50.03 36.31
C LEU A 9 10.10 -49.43 36.55
N GLU A 10 9.09 -50.24 36.88
CA GLU A 10 7.74 -49.79 37.22
C GLU A 10 7.69 -49.00 38.54
N THR A 11 8.63 -49.24 39.45
CA THR A 11 8.72 -48.49 40.72
C THR A 11 9.37 -47.12 40.57
N LEU A 12 10.11 -46.89 39.48
CA LEU A 12 10.84 -45.65 39.20
C LEU A 12 10.11 -44.75 38.20
N ILE A 13 9.33 -45.32 37.28
CA ILE A 13 8.65 -44.62 36.21
C ILE A 13 7.19 -45.09 36.19
N PRO A 14 6.18 -44.20 36.31
CA PRO A 14 4.80 -44.60 36.16
C PRO A 14 4.57 -45.16 34.76
N ILE A 15 4.29 -46.46 34.65
CA ILE A 15 3.99 -47.12 33.38
C ILE A 15 2.46 -47.24 33.19
N SER A 16 1.98 -46.60 32.14
CA SER A 16 0.66 -46.75 31.51
C SER A 16 0.27 -48.19 31.16
N TYR A 17 -0.32 -49.02 32.03
CA TYR A 17 -0.85 -50.34 31.62
C TYR A 17 -2.22 -50.29 30.94
N GLY A 18 -2.92 -49.14 31.02
CA GLY A 18 -4.17 -48.88 30.31
C GLY A 18 -3.95 -47.99 29.10
N SER A 19 -4.82 -48.11 28.08
CA SER A 19 -4.93 -47.08 27.05
C SER A 19 -5.45 -45.80 27.69
N THR A 20 -5.13 -44.64 27.13
CA THR A 20 -5.76 -43.37 27.53
C THR A 20 -7.25 -43.32 27.19
N GLU A 21 -7.86 -44.39 26.68
CA GLU A 21 -9.31 -44.47 26.43
C GLU A 21 -10.12 -44.55 27.73
N ILE A 22 -9.51 -45.01 28.83
CA ILE A 22 -10.13 -45.06 30.17
C ILE A 22 -10.13 -43.65 30.81
N VAL A 23 -9.22 -42.78 30.36
CA VAL A 23 -9.14 -41.39 30.79
C VAL A 23 -9.94 -40.56 29.79
N GLU A 24 -11.13 -40.08 30.19
CA GLU A 24 -11.99 -39.24 29.36
C GLU A 24 -11.43 -37.82 29.13
N THR A 25 -10.16 -37.70 28.74
CA THR A 25 -9.53 -36.44 28.36
C THR A 25 -9.21 -36.48 26.87
N GLY A 26 -10.09 -35.91 26.05
CA GLY A 26 -9.99 -35.94 24.59
C GLY A 26 -11.36 -35.95 23.89
N LYS A 27 -11.38 -36.33 22.61
CA LYS A 27 -12.52 -36.29 21.64
C LYS A 27 -13.76 -37.14 22.00
N TRP A 28 -14.11 -37.27 23.27
CA TRP A 28 -15.32 -37.93 23.78
C TRP A 28 -16.44 -36.95 24.11
N GLY A 29 -16.18 -35.64 24.07
CA GLY A 29 -17.22 -34.62 24.14
C GLY A 29 -18.10 -34.61 22.89
N TYR A 30 -19.43 -34.50 23.05
CA TYR A 30 -20.39 -34.21 21.96
C TYR A 30 -20.10 -32.89 21.23
N GLN A 31 -19.25 -32.04 21.84
CA GLN A 31 -18.77 -30.79 21.26
C GLN A 31 -17.60 -31.09 20.32
N LYS A 32 -17.88 -31.01 19.02
CA LYS A 32 -16.83 -31.01 17.99
C LYS A 32 -16.28 -29.58 17.89
N PRO A 33 -14.95 -29.37 17.95
CA PRO A 33 -14.39 -28.07 17.62
C PRO A 33 -14.76 -27.75 16.17
N GLU A 34 -15.31 -26.56 15.96
CA GLU A 34 -15.55 -26.01 14.63
C GLU A 34 -14.38 -25.09 14.29
N ASP A 35 -13.65 -25.43 13.24
CA ASP A 35 -12.57 -24.59 12.73
C ASP A 35 -13.17 -23.43 11.92
N VAL A 36 -13.40 -22.31 12.59
CA VAL A 36 -13.85 -21.07 11.94
C VAL A 36 -12.63 -20.26 11.50
N THR A 37 -12.46 -20.07 10.19
CA THR A 37 -11.43 -19.16 9.67
C THR A 37 -11.93 -17.72 9.79
N LEU A 38 -11.31 -16.95 10.68
CA LEU A 38 -11.60 -15.53 10.88
C LEU A 38 -10.55 -14.66 10.20
N THR A 39 -10.98 -13.54 9.61
CA THR A 39 -10.08 -12.51 9.10
C THR A 39 -9.33 -11.86 10.27
N ALA A 40 -8.00 -11.74 10.15
CA ALA A 40 -7.22 -11.03 11.16
C ALA A 40 -7.68 -9.56 11.25
N PRO A 41 -7.83 -8.98 12.45
CA PRO A 41 -8.36 -7.62 12.61
C PRO A 41 -7.49 -6.56 11.92
N CYS A 42 -6.17 -6.78 11.85
CA CYS A 42 -5.28 -5.91 11.11
C CYS A 42 -5.55 -5.93 9.60
N GLN A 43 -5.89 -7.10 9.03
CA GLN A 43 -6.25 -7.24 7.61
C GLN A 43 -7.61 -6.60 7.33
N GLU A 44 -8.59 -6.81 8.22
CA GLU A 44 -9.91 -6.19 8.11
C GLU A 44 -9.83 -4.66 8.18
N ALA A 45 -9.00 -4.12 9.08
CA ALA A 45 -8.78 -2.69 9.21
C ALA A 45 -7.94 -2.09 8.05
N CYS A 46 -7.33 -2.92 7.20
CA CYS A 46 -6.55 -2.44 6.06
C CYS A 46 -7.49 -2.12 4.88
N PRO A 47 -7.55 -0.87 4.39
CA PRO A 47 -8.43 -0.54 3.26
C PRO A 47 -8.07 -1.26 1.95
N ALA A 48 -6.83 -1.72 1.82
CA ALA A 48 -6.39 -2.52 0.68
C ALA A 48 -6.66 -4.02 0.88
N GLY A 49 -7.02 -4.47 2.07
CA GLY A 49 -7.18 -5.90 2.38
C GLY A 49 -5.87 -6.67 2.45
N ASN A 50 -4.73 -6.00 2.66
CA ASN A 50 -3.41 -6.63 2.69
C ASN A 50 -3.36 -7.84 3.64
N PRO A 51 -2.75 -8.98 3.24
CA PRO A 51 -2.67 -10.17 4.07
C PRO A 51 -1.58 -10.03 5.12
N ILE A 52 -1.82 -9.20 6.14
CA ILE A 52 -0.81 -8.71 7.09
C ILE A 52 -0.13 -9.87 7.84
N ALA A 53 -0.92 -10.78 8.42
CA ALA A 53 -0.38 -11.94 9.12
C ALA A 53 0.54 -12.79 8.22
N ARG A 54 0.17 -12.96 6.94
CA ARG A 54 0.93 -13.76 5.98
C ARG A 54 2.27 -13.12 5.63
N PHE A 55 2.30 -11.85 5.25
CA PHE A 55 3.56 -11.21 4.86
C PHE A 55 4.49 -11.07 6.06
N LEU A 56 3.95 -10.81 7.26
CA LEU A 56 4.73 -10.79 8.50
C LEU A 56 5.35 -12.15 8.77
N TYR A 57 4.58 -13.23 8.67
CA TYR A 57 5.09 -14.59 8.81
C TYR A 57 6.22 -14.88 7.81
N GLN A 58 6.03 -14.57 6.53
CA GLN A 58 7.08 -14.72 5.50
C GLN A 58 8.33 -13.90 5.83
N ALA A 59 8.16 -12.67 6.35
CA ALA A 59 9.27 -11.82 6.77
C ALA A 59 10.07 -12.41 7.95
N THR A 60 9.42 -13.09 8.91
CA THR A 60 10.13 -13.81 10.00
C THR A 60 11.02 -14.93 9.47
N GLN A 61 10.63 -15.54 8.36
CA GLN A 61 11.38 -16.59 7.68
C GLN A 61 12.42 -16.03 6.69
N LYS A 62 12.67 -14.71 6.70
CA LYS A 62 13.55 -14.00 5.74
C LYS A 62 13.13 -14.17 4.26
N ARG A 63 11.90 -14.58 4.01
CA ARG A 63 11.31 -14.74 2.67
C ARG A 63 10.73 -13.40 2.19
N TYR A 64 11.59 -12.39 2.06
CA TYR A 64 11.14 -11.01 1.81
C TYR A 64 10.51 -10.83 0.43
N GLU A 65 10.99 -11.54 -0.60
CA GLU A 65 10.38 -11.52 -1.93
C GLU A 65 8.95 -12.05 -1.90
N ASP A 66 8.72 -13.18 -1.24
CA ASP A 66 7.39 -13.75 -1.05
C ASP A 66 6.47 -12.82 -0.26
N ALA A 67 7.01 -12.16 0.77
CA ALA A 67 6.29 -11.16 1.55
C ALA A 67 5.86 -9.98 0.67
N LEU A 68 6.76 -9.45 -0.17
CA LEU A 68 6.41 -8.38 -1.09
C LEU A 68 5.39 -8.85 -2.14
N LEU A 69 5.54 -10.04 -2.71
CA LEU A 69 4.56 -10.61 -3.64
C LEU A 69 3.19 -10.81 -3.00
N SER A 70 3.12 -11.14 -1.71
CA SER A 70 1.87 -11.20 -0.96
C SER A 70 1.21 -9.83 -0.81
N LEU A 71 1.98 -8.77 -0.58
CA LEU A 71 1.46 -7.40 -0.55
C LEU A 71 1.00 -6.92 -1.95
N LEU A 72 1.76 -7.23 -2.99
CA LEU A 72 1.48 -6.80 -4.37
C LEU A 72 0.18 -7.36 -4.95
N ARG A 73 -0.34 -8.46 -4.39
CA ARG A 73 -1.65 -9.00 -4.78
C ARG A 73 -2.81 -8.07 -4.43
N GLU A 74 -2.65 -7.25 -3.40
CA GLU A 74 -3.70 -6.37 -2.88
C GLU A 74 -3.36 -4.88 -3.06
N ASN A 75 -2.07 -4.52 -3.08
CA ASN A 75 -1.61 -3.14 -3.16
C ASN A 75 -0.42 -2.99 -4.11
N PRO A 76 -0.52 -2.19 -5.19
CA PRO A 76 0.60 -1.93 -6.10
C PRO A 76 1.70 -1.01 -5.52
N PHE A 77 1.41 -0.36 -4.38
CA PHE A 77 2.26 0.65 -3.75
C PHE A 77 2.77 0.32 -2.31
N PRO A 78 3.29 -0.88 -1.99
CA PRO A 78 3.74 -1.18 -0.63
C PRO A 78 4.86 -0.26 -0.13
N GLY A 79 5.75 0.19 -1.02
CA GLY A 79 6.85 1.09 -0.67
C GLY A 79 6.38 2.49 -0.30
N THR A 80 5.32 2.97 -0.95
CA THR A 80 4.66 4.24 -0.62
C THR A 80 3.80 4.08 0.63
N CYS A 81 2.96 3.05 0.71
CA CYS A 81 2.09 2.79 1.88
C CYS A 81 2.91 2.58 3.17
N GLY A 82 4.02 1.85 3.11
CA GLY A 82 4.97 1.71 4.22
C GLY A 82 5.60 3.02 4.71
N ARG A 83 5.36 4.16 4.05
CA ARG A 83 5.90 5.46 4.44
C ARG A 83 4.85 6.50 4.79
N VAL A 84 3.70 6.49 4.12
CA VAL A 84 2.71 7.56 4.23
C VAL A 84 1.34 7.11 4.72
N CYS A 85 1.12 5.81 4.88
CA CYS A 85 -0.14 5.28 5.39
C CYS A 85 -0.33 5.66 6.87
N PHE A 86 -1.58 5.95 7.25
CA PHE A 86 -1.98 6.15 8.65
C PHE A 86 -2.13 4.84 9.43
N HIS A 87 -1.70 3.72 8.86
CA HIS A 87 -1.59 2.41 9.52
C HIS A 87 -2.81 2.03 10.38
N PRO A 88 -4.04 2.13 9.84
CA PRO A 88 -5.25 1.78 10.58
C PRO A 88 -5.23 0.32 11.08
N CYS A 89 -4.49 -0.54 10.38
CA CYS A 89 -4.25 -1.92 10.75
C CYS A 89 -3.53 -2.13 12.09
N GLU A 90 -2.82 -1.12 12.60
CA GLU A 90 -2.15 -1.18 13.90
C GLU A 90 -3.09 -0.81 15.05
N ARG A 91 -4.16 -0.04 14.78
CA ARG A 91 -5.10 0.43 15.81
C ARG A 91 -5.80 -0.71 16.52
N ASP A 92 -6.31 -1.68 15.76
CA ASP A 92 -7.09 -2.81 16.26
C ASP A 92 -6.25 -4.10 16.32
N CYS A 93 -4.92 -3.97 16.48
CA CYS A 93 -4.03 -5.11 16.57
C CYS A 93 -4.29 -5.92 17.85
N ASN A 94 -4.49 -7.24 17.74
CA ASN A 94 -4.67 -8.12 18.91
C ASN A 94 -3.53 -8.02 19.94
N ARG A 95 -2.31 -7.69 19.47
CA ARG A 95 -1.14 -7.56 20.33
C ARG A 95 -1.25 -6.38 21.31
N SER A 96 -2.03 -5.35 20.98
CA SER A 96 -2.31 -4.21 21.85
C SER A 96 -2.96 -4.59 23.19
N HIS A 97 -3.57 -5.77 23.29
CA HIS A 97 -4.10 -6.29 24.56
C HIS A 97 -3.03 -6.83 25.50
N PHE A 98 -1.79 -7.02 25.03
CA PHE A 98 -0.68 -7.55 25.81
C PHE A 98 0.40 -6.49 26.03
N ASP A 99 0.88 -5.86 24.97
CA ASP A 99 1.89 -4.80 25.01
C ASP A 99 1.58 -3.68 24.01
N GLU A 100 2.22 -3.67 22.85
CA GLU A 100 2.09 -2.64 21.83
C GLU A 100 1.70 -3.26 20.47
N PRO A 101 1.01 -2.51 19.60
CA PRO A 101 0.73 -2.96 18.25
C PRO A 101 2.00 -3.39 17.51
N VAL A 102 1.88 -4.40 16.66
CA VAL A 102 2.97 -4.71 15.72
C VAL A 102 3.16 -3.53 14.78
N SER A 103 4.40 -3.08 14.60
CA SER A 103 4.75 -2.00 13.65
C SER A 103 4.66 -2.47 12.18
N VAL A 104 3.45 -2.77 11.72
CA VAL A 104 3.12 -3.22 10.37
C VAL A 104 3.67 -2.25 9.32
N ASN A 105 3.55 -0.93 9.54
CA ASN A 105 4.03 0.08 8.59
C ASN A 105 5.56 0.04 8.41
N ALA A 106 6.30 -0.07 9.52
CA ALA A 106 7.75 -0.18 9.49
C ALA A 106 8.21 -1.47 8.80
N LEU A 107 7.49 -2.57 9.02
CA LEU A 107 7.78 -3.87 8.39
C LEU A 107 7.43 -3.88 6.90
N GLU A 108 6.31 -3.28 6.50
CA GLU A 108 5.94 -3.09 5.08
C GLU A 108 7.03 -2.29 4.35
N ARG A 109 7.49 -1.19 4.96
CA ARG A 109 8.61 -0.39 4.45
C ARG A 109 9.89 -1.22 4.32
N TYR A 110 10.26 -1.93 5.37
CA TYR A 110 11.48 -2.72 5.40
C TYR A 110 11.47 -3.80 4.31
N VAL A 111 10.36 -4.56 4.20
CA VAL A 111 10.17 -5.60 3.18
C VAL A 111 10.32 -5.00 1.78
N PHE A 112 9.70 -3.85 1.51
CA PHE A 112 9.88 -3.17 0.23
C PHE A 112 11.34 -2.74 0.00
N ASP A 113 11.98 -2.12 0.99
CA ASP A 113 13.32 -1.55 0.83
C ASP A 113 14.36 -2.63 0.51
N VAL A 114 14.33 -3.77 1.21
CA VAL A 114 15.27 -4.87 1.01
C VAL A 114 15.05 -5.63 -0.31
N THR A 115 13.83 -5.67 -0.82
CA THR A 115 13.48 -6.35 -2.09
C THR A 115 13.46 -5.42 -3.30
N SER A 116 13.51 -4.10 -3.10
CA SER A 116 13.34 -3.12 -4.18
C SER A 116 14.38 -3.21 -5.31
N ARG A 117 15.52 -3.87 -5.08
CA ARG A 117 16.54 -4.13 -6.11
C ARG A 117 16.18 -5.30 -7.01
N LEU A 118 15.48 -6.29 -6.47
CA LEU A 118 15.07 -7.51 -7.16
C LEU A 118 13.85 -7.26 -8.06
N SER A 119 13.12 -6.19 -7.78
CA SER A 119 11.93 -5.76 -8.54
C SER A 119 10.91 -6.90 -8.77
N PRO A 120 10.56 -7.69 -7.74
CA PRO A 120 9.61 -8.76 -7.91
C PRO A 120 8.27 -8.18 -8.38
N ARG A 121 7.59 -8.91 -9.25
CA ARG A 121 6.33 -8.51 -9.85
C ARG A 121 5.40 -9.71 -9.97
N LEU A 122 4.11 -9.40 -10.09
CA LEU A 122 3.12 -10.35 -10.57
C LEU A 122 3.07 -10.25 -12.09
N ASP A 123 2.91 -11.37 -12.77
CA ASP A 123 2.72 -11.39 -14.22
C ASP A 123 1.22 -11.42 -14.55
N PRO A 124 0.79 -10.77 -15.66
CA PRO A 124 -0.57 -10.86 -16.16
C PRO A 124 -1.02 -12.29 -16.42
N ILE A 125 -2.29 -12.58 -16.15
CA ILE A 125 -2.92 -13.81 -16.63
C ILE A 125 -3.19 -13.72 -18.13
N ASP A 126 -3.17 -14.86 -18.82
CA ASP A 126 -3.62 -14.93 -20.20
C ASP A 126 -5.16 -14.94 -20.23
N HIS A 127 -5.74 -13.79 -20.59
CA HIS A 127 -7.19 -13.63 -20.62
C HIS A 127 -7.72 -14.04 -22.00
N PRO A 128 -8.74 -14.91 -22.10
CA PRO A 128 -9.20 -15.45 -23.39
C PRO A 128 -9.78 -14.41 -24.34
N ASN A 129 -10.19 -13.25 -23.82
CA ASN A 129 -10.72 -12.14 -24.61
C ASN A 129 -10.28 -10.77 -24.06
N PRO A 130 -9.03 -10.34 -24.30
CA PRO A 130 -8.51 -9.08 -23.76
C PRO A 130 -9.24 -7.87 -24.34
N GLN A 131 -9.85 -7.06 -23.47
CA GLN A 131 -10.55 -5.83 -23.85
C GLN A 131 -9.64 -4.60 -23.73
N PRO A 132 -9.79 -3.58 -24.60
CA PRO A 132 -9.13 -2.30 -24.43
C PRO A 132 -9.83 -1.47 -23.35
N VAL A 133 -9.08 -0.97 -22.37
CA VAL A 133 -9.58 -0.14 -21.27
C VAL A 133 -8.79 1.15 -21.17
N ALA A 134 -9.49 2.29 -21.14
CA ALA A 134 -8.87 3.59 -20.89
C ALA A 134 -8.87 3.90 -19.40
N VAL A 135 -7.76 4.40 -18.89
CA VAL A 135 -7.63 4.91 -17.52
C VAL A 135 -7.25 6.38 -17.57
N VAL A 136 -8.07 7.25 -17.00
CA VAL A 136 -7.83 8.70 -17.00
C VAL A 136 -7.30 9.13 -15.65
N GLY A 137 -6.08 9.67 -15.62
CA GLY A 137 -5.35 10.09 -14.43
C GLY A 137 -4.30 9.08 -14.01
N GLY A 138 -3.04 9.50 -13.99
CA GLY A 138 -1.86 8.75 -13.53
C GLY A 138 -1.57 8.89 -12.04
N GLY A 139 -2.60 9.12 -11.22
CA GLY A 139 -2.51 9.17 -9.77
C GLY A 139 -2.52 7.77 -9.12
N PRO A 140 -2.56 7.68 -7.77
CA PRO A 140 -2.62 6.39 -7.07
C PRO A 140 -3.79 5.51 -7.53
N CYS A 141 -4.98 6.11 -7.66
CA CYS A 141 -6.19 5.39 -8.06
C CYS A 141 -6.08 4.85 -9.50
N GLY A 142 -5.75 5.69 -10.48
CA GLY A 142 -5.62 5.24 -11.87
C GLY A 142 -4.48 4.26 -12.09
N LEU A 143 -3.31 4.47 -11.46
CA LEU A 143 -2.23 3.48 -11.53
C LEU A 143 -2.60 2.15 -10.89
N SER A 144 -3.39 2.16 -9.81
CA SER A 144 -3.89 0.93 -9.19
C SER A 144 -4.91 0.22 -10.08
N ALA A 145 -5.83 0.97 -10.70
CA ALA A 145 -6.78 0.41 -11.65
C ALA A 145 -6.06 -0.20 -12.86
N ALA A 146 -5.09 0.53 -13.44
CA ALA A 146 -4.29 0.04 -14.55
C ALA A 146 -3.50 -1.21 -14.17
N TYR A 147 -2.89 -1.24 -12.98
CA TYR A 147 -2.17 -2.41 -12.47
C TYR A 147 -3.05 -3.65 -12.43
N PHE A 148 -4.22 -3.59 -11.80
CA PHE A 148 -5.10 -4.76 -11.68
C PHE A 148 -5.75 -5.16 -12.99
N LEU A 149 -6.20 -4.20 -13.81
CA LEU A 149 -6.75 -4.49 -15.14
C LEU A 149 -5.73 -5.20 -16.04
N THR A 150 -4.45 -4.77 -15.99
CA THR A 150 -3.38 -5.44 -16.71
C THR A 150 -3.07 -6.81 -16.13
N LEU A 151 -3.07 -6.99 -14.79
CA LEU A 151 -2.90 -8.31 -14.19
C LEU A 151 -4.02 -9.29 -14.58
N LEU A 152 -5.23 -8.78 -14.79
CA LEU A 152 -6.37 -9.55 -15.30
C LEU A 152 -6.30 -9.81 -16.82
N GLY A 153 -5.22 -9.39 -17.49
CA GLY A 153 -4.96 -9.67 -18.90
C GLY A 153 -5.64 -8.72 -19.89
N HIS A 154 -6.06 -7.53 -19.45
CA HIS A 154 -6.64 -6.52 -20.35
C HIS A 154 -5.59 -5.53 -20.88
N ARG A 155 -5.86 -4.94 -22.06
CA ARG A 155 -5.00 -3.92 -22.68
C ARG A 155 -5.38 -2.56 -22.09
N VAL A 156 -4.44 -1.92 -21.40
CA VAL A 156 -4.71 -0.66 -20.71
C VAL A 156 -3.92 0.49 -21.34
N THR A 157 -4.64 1.56 -21.68
CA THR A 157 -4.04 2.85 -22.06
C THR A 157 -4.36 3.87 -20.97
N LEU A 158 -3.31 4.44 -20.36
CA LEU A 158 -3.40 5.41 -19.29
C LEU A 158 -3.10 6.82 -19.83
N PHE A 159 -4.02 7.75 -19.59
CA PHE A 159 -3.90 9.16 -19.97
C PHE A 159 -3.59 10.01 -18.73
N GLU A 160 -2.51 10.79 -18.78
CA GLU A 160 -2.09 11.68 -17.69
C GLU A 160 -1.86 13.09 -18.22
N ALA A 161 -2.47 14.08 -17.55
CA ALA A 161 -2.40 15.49 -17.95
C ALA A 161 -1.03 16.13 -17.70
N THR A 162 -0.25 15.61 -16.76
CA THR A 162 1.08 16.12 -16.40
C THR A 162 2.20 15.33 -17.09
N LYS A 163 3.43 15.84 -16.98
CA LYS A 163 4.62 15.21 -17.55
C LYS A 163 5.06 13.92 -16.83
N ASP A 164 4.68 13.73 -15.57
CA ASP A 164 5.12 12.61 -14.73
C ASP A 164 3.94 11.97 -14.00
N LEU A 165 3.95 10.64 -13.92
CA LEU A 165 2.95 9.86 -13.18
C LEU A 165 3.17 9.94 -11.67
N GLY A 166 2.12 9.65 -10.90
CA GLY A 166 2.12 9.55 -9.45
C GLY A 166 1.12 10.49 -8.77
N GLY A 167 0.53 11.44 -9.50
CA GLY A 167 -0.49 12.37 -8.99
C GLY A 167 -0.08 13.01 -7.66
N MET A 168 -0.98 13.02 -6.67
CA MET A 168 -0.72 13.60 -5.35
C MET A 168 0.46 12.95 -4.61
N MET A 169 0.80 11.68 -4.86
CA MET A 169 1.98 11.06 -4.24
C MET A 169 3.27 11.73 -4.71
N ARG A 170 3.32 12.20 -5.97
CA ARG A 170 4.48 12.92 -6.51
C ARG A 170 4.45 14.41 -6.19
N TRP A 171 3.28 15.02 -6.37
CA TRP A 171 3.17 16.48 -6.39
C TRP A 171 2.75 17.08 -5.05
N GLY A 172 2.02 16.32 -4.22
CA GLY A 172 1.54 16.78 -2.92
C GLY A 172 2.42 16.37 -1.76
N ILE A 173 2.97 15.14 -1.77
CA ILE A 173 3.72 14.61 -0.64
C ILE A 173 5.20 15.05 -0.70
N PRO A 174 5.74 15.67 0.36
CA PRO A 174 7.15 16.06 0.40
C PRO A 174 8.13 14.89 0.39
N ASP A 175 9.30 15.12 -0.18
CA ASP A 175 10.36 14.11 -0.36
C ASP A 175 10.84 13.50 0.97
N TYR A 176 10.77 14.26 2.07
CA TYR A 176 11.13 13.77 3.41
C TYR A 176 10.14 12.74 3.97
N ARG A 177 8.89 12.70 3.48
CA ARG A 177 7.93 11.64 3.82
C ARG A 177 7.95 10.52 2.79
N LEU A 178 7.92 10.89 1.51
CA LEU A 178 7.92 9.95 0.39
C LEU A 178 9.06 10.29 -0.57
N PRO A 179 10.22 9.63 -0.44
CA PRO A 179 11.33 9.85 -1.35
C PRO A 179 10.91 9.56 -2.80
N LYS A 180 11.15 10.50 -3.71
CA LYS A 180 10.77 10.37 -5.14
C LYS A 180 11.34 9.12 -5.80
N GLY A 181 12.49 8.64 -5.33
CA GLY A 181 13.12 7.40 -5.79
C GLY A 181 12.30 6.16 -5.50
N VAL A 182 11.61 6.10 -4.36
CA VAL A 182 10.72 4.99 -3.97
C VAL A 182 9.53 4.94 -4.93
N LEU A 183 8.82 6.06 -5.06
CA LEU A 183 7.67 6.18 -5.95
C LEU A 183 8.05 5.87 -7.41
N ARG A 184 9.21 6.33 -7.88
CA ARG A 184 9.70 6.04 -9.24
C ARG A 184 9.91 4.53 -9.47
N LYS A 185 10.44 3.80 -8.49
CA LYS A 185 10.62 2.34 -8.59
C LYS A 185 9.28 1.62 -8.71
N GLU A 186 8.29 2.01 -7.90
CA GLU A 186 6.96 1.39 -7.92
C GLU A 186 6.23 1.64 -9.24
N ILE A 187 6.24 2.90 -9.72
CA ILE A 187 5.67 3.24 -11.01
C ILE A 187 6.38 2.47 -12.13
N LYS A 188 7.72 2.37 -12.10
CA LYS A 188 8.47 1.60 -13.11
C LYS A 188 8.05 0.12 -13.10
N ARG A 189 7.88 -0.50 -11.93
CA ARG A 189 7.39 -1.88 -11.80
C ARG A 189 6.00 -2.04 -12.40
N ILE A 190 5.09 -1.11 -12.13
CA ILE A 190 3.72 -1.11 -12.68
C ILE A 190 3.76 -1.00 -14.21
N LEU A 191 4.51 -0.04 -14.76
CA LEU A 191 4.61 0.14 -16.21
C LEU A 191 5.28 -1.02 -16.94
N ALA A 192 6.15 -1.78 -16.27
CA ALA A 192 6.77 -2.97 -16.84
C ALA A 192 5.79 -4.11 -17.16
N LEU A 193 4.51 -3.97 -16.75
CA LEU A 193 3.43 -4.89 -17.13
C LEU A 193 2.89 -4.63 -18.55
N GLY A 194 3.37 -3.59 -19.24
CA GLY A 194 2.94 -3.28 -20.60
C GLY A 194 1.77 -2.28 -20.69
N ILE A 195 1.57 -1.46 -19.65
CA ILE A 195 0.58 -0.37 -19.69
C ILE A 195 1.07 0.70 -20.66
N GLU A 196 0.23 1.03 -21.65
CA GLU A 196 0.49 2.14 -22.56
C GLU A 196 0.22 3.46 -21.83
N VAL A 197 1.14 4.44 -21.92
CA VAL A 197 1.00 5.71 -21.20
C VAL A 197 1.10 6.88 -22.15
N GLN A 198 0.06 7.72 -22.15
CA GLN A 198 0.04 9.01 -22.82
C GLN A 198 0.12 10.13 -21.79
N ARG A 199 1.27 10.81 -21.73
CA ARG A 199 1.54 11.92 -20.80
C ARG A 199 1.32 13.25 -21.48
N GLY A 200 1.04 14.30 -20.71
CA GLY A 200 0.70 15.62 -21.23
C GLY A 200 -0.66 15.66 -21.94
N VAL A 201 -1.53 14.68 -21.69
CA VAL A 201 -2.84 14.55 -22.32
C VAL A 201 -3.92 14.74 -21.27
N ARG A 202 -4.61 15.88 -21.30
CA ARG A 202 -5.80 16.12 -20.48
C ARG A 202 -7.04 15.79 -21.32
N VAL A 203 -7.73 14.76 -20.88
CA VAL A 203 -9.06 14.41 -21.41
C VAL A 203 -10.03 15.59 -21.24
N GLY A 204 -10.74 15.91 -22.32
CA GLY A 204 -11.57 17.09 -22.47
C GLY A 204 -10.84 18.32 -23.02
N LYS A 205 -9.52 18.26 -23.24
CA LYS A 205 -8.73 19.32 -23.90
C LYS A 205 -7.92 18.78 -25.07
N GLU A 206 -6.81 18.07 -24.81
CA GLU A 206 -5.95 17.55 -25.87
C GLU A 206 -6.56 16.33 -26.56
N ILE A 207 -7.39 15.57 -25.84
CA ILE A 207 -8.27 14.55 -26.43
C ILE A 207 -9.71 14.79 -25.97
N SER A 208 -10.66 14.52 -26.85
CA SER A 208 -12.09 14.61 -26.55
C SER A 208 -12.58 13.38 -25.80
N PHE A 209 -13.72 13.51 -25.10
CA PHE A 209 -14.38 12.35 -24.48
C PHE A 209 -14.87 11.32 -25.51
N ARG A 210 -15.19 11.76 -26.74
CA ARG A 210 -15.62 10.87 -27.83
C ARG A 210 -14.53 9.88 -28.25
N GLU A 211 -13.27 10.30 -28.20
CA GLU A 211 -12.15 9.41 -28.50
C GLU A 211 -12.05 8.23 -27.51
N LEU A 212 -12.58 8.40 -26.29
CA LEU A 212 -12.62 7.34 -25.29
C LEU A 212 -13.71 6.29 -25.58
N GLU A 213 -14.66 6.56 -26.50
CA GLU A 213 -15.68 5.59 -26.94
C GLU A 213 -15.07 4.42 -27.70
N ASN A 214 -13.82 4.55 -28.18
CA ASN A 214 -13.06 3.45 -28.80
C ASN A 214 -12.63 2.36 -27.80
N PHE A 215 -12.74 2.62 -26.50
CA PHE A 215 -12.42 1.65 -25.45
C PHE A 215 -13.68 0.92 -24.99
N LYS A 216 -13.52 -0.33 -24.57
CA LYS A 216 -14.64 -1.12 -24.05
C LYS A 216 -15.11 -0.60 -22.69
N ALA A 217 -14.19 -0.04 -21.91
CA ALA A 217 -14.46 0.58 -20.63
C ALA A 217 -13.52 1.77 -20.40
N VAL A 218 -13.99 2.72 -19.58
CA VAL A 218 -13.23 3.91 -19.19
C VAL A 218 -13.28 4.03 -17.67
N PHE A 219 -12.11 4.14 -17.04
CA PHE A 219 -11.97 4.41 -15.62
C PHE A 219 -11.51 5.86 -15.40
N LEU A 220 -12.36 6.68 -14.78
CA LEU A 220 -12.08 8.09 -14.53
C LEU A 220 -11.50 8.29 -13.13
N SER A 221 -10.25 8.75 -13.06
CA SER A 221 -9.55 9.05 -11.81
C SER A 221 -8.72 10.35 -11.84
N PRO A 222 -9.31 11.49 -12.28
CA PRO A 222 -8.58 12.76 -12.36
C PRO A 222 -8.16 13.33 -10.99
N GLY A 223 -8.79 12.85 -9.91
CA GLY A 223 -8.56 13.31 -8.54
C GLY A 223 -9.07 14.73 -8.26
N ALA A 224 -8.84 15.20 -7.04
CA ALA A 224 -9.20 16.54 -6.58
C ALA A 224 -7.99 17.49 -6.65
N GLY A 225 -7.57 17.84 -7.88
CA GLY A 225 -6.36 18.61 -8.13
C GLY A 225 -6.48 20.13 -7.94
N LEU A 226 -7.67 20.65 -7.63
CA LEU A 226 -7.97 22.08 -7.49
C LEU A 226 -7.91 22.51 -6.03
N SER A 227 -7.18 23.59 -5.78
CA SER A 227 -7.12 24.26 -4.48
C SER A 227 -8.41 25.06 -4.21
N ARG A 228 -8.89 25.04 -2.96
CA ARG A 228 -9.99 25.91 -2.52
C ARG A 228 -9.50 27.36 -2.39
N SER A 229 -10.33 28.31 -2.83
CA SER A 229 -10.16 29.75 -2.58
C SER A 229 -10.74 30.10 -1.21
N LEU A 230 -10.18 31.10 -0.53
CA LEU A 230 -10.77 31.66 0.69
C LEU A 230 -11.74 32.81 0.38
N SER A 231 -11.71 33.34 -0.84
CA SER A 231 -12.58 34.42 -1.31
C SER A 231 -12.49 35.68 -0.43
N LEU A 232 -11.29 35.98 0.08
CA LEU A 232 -11.00 37.14 0.93
C LEU A 232 -10.46 38.33 0.12
N GLY A 233 -10.67 38.34 -1.20
CA GLY A 233 -10.05 39.33 -2.09
C GLY A 233 -8.56 39.08 -2.33
N GLU A 234 -8.11 37.83 -2.23
CA GLU A 234 -6.71 37.43 -2.41
C GLU A 234 -6.18 37.52 -3.85
N GLU A 235 -7.04 37.78 -4.84
CA GLU A 235 -6.66 37.86 -6.24
C GLU A 235 -5.75 39.07 -6.50
N GLY A 236 -4.59 38.82 -7.13
CA GLY A 236 -3.60 39.87 -7.44
C GLY A 236 -2.68 40.26 -6.27
N ILE A 237 -2.87 39.72 -5.07
CA ILE A 237 -1.97 39.97 -3.94
C ILE A 237 -0.72 39.10 -4.07
N HIS A 238 0.45 39.75 -4.14
CA HIS A 238 1.73 39.04 -4.14
C HIS A 238 2.02 38.37 -2.79
N GLY A 239 2.55 37.15 -2.83
CA GLY A 239 2.94 36.40 -1.63
C GLY A 239 1.85 35.47 -1.07
N ILE A 240 0.65 35.47 -1.64
CA ILE A 240 -0.37 34.48 -1.32
C ILE A 240 -0.20 33.26 -2.22
N TRP A 241 -0.09 32.10 -1.59
CA TRP A 241 0.05 30.82 -2.29
C TRP A 241 -1.05 29.86 -1.84
N LYS A 242 -1.69 29.20 -2.81
CA LYS A 242 -2.56 28.08 -2.51
C LYS A 242 -1.69 26.86 -2.16
N GLY A 243 -2.03 26.15 -1.08
CA GLY A 243 -1.14 25.14 -0.50
C GLY A 243 -0.70 24.03 -1.47
N LEU A 244 -1.61 23.50 -2.29
CA LEU A 244 -1.25 22.48 -3.28
C LEU A 244 -0.39 23.03 -4.42
N ASP A 245 -0.64 24.28 -4.84
CA ASP A 245 0.10 24.92 -5.92
C ASP A 245 1.53 25.24 -5.45
N PHE A 246 1.68 25.73 -4.22
CA PHE A 246 2.98 25.90 -3.55
C PHE A 246 3.78 24.61 -3.50
N LEU A 247 3.18 23.52 -2.98
CA LEU A 247 3.84 22.22 -2.89
C LEU A 247 4.20 21.68 -4.27
N ARG A 248 3.29 21.79 -5.25
CA ARG A 248 3.55 21.35 -6.63
C ARG A 248 4.72 22.10 -7.25
N GLN A 249 4.81 23.41 -7.04
CA GLN A 249 5.85 24.25 -7.60
C GLN A 249 7.23 23.87 -7.05
N ILE A 250 7.34 23.78 -5.71
CA ILE A 250 8.56 23.32 -5.04
C ILE A 250 8.95 21.91 -5.52
N HIS A 251 7.99 20.98 -5.58
CA HIS A 251 8.27 19.60 -5.99
C HIS A 251 8.62 19.46 -7.47
N SER A 252 8.25 20.43 -8.31
CA SER A 252 8.64 20.53 -9.72
C SER A 252 10.06 21.05 -9.92
N GLY A 253 10.72 21.51 -8.84
CA GLY A 253 12.07 22.06 -8.87
C GLY A 253 12.12 23.57 -9.08
N GLU A 254 10.97 24.25 -9.04
CA GLU A 254 10.90 25.69 -9.18
C GLU A 254 11.29 26.39 -7.87
N LYS A 255 11.96 27.55 -7.99
CA LYS A 255 12.32 28.37 -6.84
C LYS A 255 11.16 29.28 -6.46
N VAL A 256 10.58 29.06 -5.29
CA VAL A 256 9.59 29.96 -4.70
C VAL A 256 10.29 30.95 -3.79
N ARG A 257 10.05 32.25 -3.99
CA ARG A 257 10.53 33.30 -3.08
C ARG A 257 9.55 33.46 -1.94
N LEU A 258 10.00 33.14 -0.72
CA LEU A 258 9.22 33.28 0.50
C LEU A 258 9.69 34.49 1.31
N GLY A 259 8.76 35.09 2.07
CA GLY A 259 9.06 36.16 3.01
C GLY A 259 9.75 35.63 4.28
N LYS A 260 10.15 36.56 5.17
CA LYS A 260 10.74 36.20 6.48
C LYS A 260 9.72 35.58 7.43
N GLU A 261 8.48 36.04 7.36
CA GLU A 261 7.37 35.58 8.19
C GLU A 261 6.32 34.94 7.28
N ILE A 262 5.88 33.74 7.64
CA ILE A 262 5.00 32.91 6.83
C ILE A 262 3.84 32.48 7.71
N VAL A 263 2.62 32.75 7.24
CA VAL A 263 1.38 32.29 7.86
C VAL A 263 0.81 31.17 7.00
N VAL A 264 0.52 30.02 7.61
CA VAL A 264 -0.14 28.90 6.95
C VAL A 264 -1.56 28.77 7.48
N LEU A 265 -2.54 28.85 6.59
CA LEU A 265 -3.95 28.76 6.93
C LEU A 265 -4.46 27.33 6.69
N GLY A 266 -4.79 26.62 7.77
CA GLY A 266 -5.35 25.27 7.75
C GLY A 266 -4.71 24.31 8.76
N GLY A 267 -5.37 23.19 9.04
CA GLY A 267 -4.92 22.19 10.03
C GLY A 267 -4.71 20.76 9.48
N GLY A 268 -4.87 20.56 8.17
CA GLY A 268 -4.72 19.24 7.54
C GLY A 268 -3.29 18.92 7.10
N ASN A 269 -3.10 17.75 6.49
CA ASN A 269 -1.80 17.30 5.97
C ASN A 269 -1.14 18.31 5.02
N THR A 270 -1.92 18.92 4.12
CA THR A 270 -1.42 19.95 3.19
C THR A 270 -0.86 21.16 3.94
N ALA A 271 -1.49 21.59 5.04
CA ALA A 271 -1.02 22.72 5.83
C ALA A 271 0.30 22.37 6.55
N LEU A 272 0.37 21.19 7.16
CA LEU A 272 1.57 20.72 7.82
C LEU A 272 2.75 20.55 6.84
N ASP A 273 2.48 19.96 5.67
CA ASP A 273 3.49 19.77 4.62
C ASP A 273 3.94 21.12 4.04
N ALA A 274 3.02 22.07 3.81
CA ALA A 274 3.37 23.41 3.37
C ALA A 274 4.23 24.14 4.41
N ALA A 275 3.85 24.11 5.68
CA ALA A 275 4.62 24.75 6.76
C ALA A 275 6.04 24.18 6.89
N ARG A 276 6.17 22.84 6.86
CA ARG A 276 7.48 22.17 6.95
C ARG A 276 8.34 22.37 5.72
N THR A 277 7.71 22.51 4.55
CA THR A 277 8.42 22.79 3.29
C THR A 277 8.88 24.24 3.25
N ALA A 278 8.05 25.18 3.71
CA ALA A 278 8.39 26.60 3.76
C ALA A 278 9.54 26.93 4.74
N ARG A 279 9.73 26.12 5.78
CA ARG A 279 10.84 26.26 6.74
C ARG A 279 12.20 25.80 6.19
N ARG A 280 12.21 24.99 5.12
CA ARG A 280 13.42 24.40 4.54
C ARG A 280 13.98 25.29 3.44
#